data_AF-A0A2V8VFY5-F1
#
_entry.id   AF-A0A2V8VFY5-F1
#
_cell.length_a   1.000
_cell.length_b   1.000
_cell.length_c   1.000
_cell.angle_alpha   90.00
_cell.angle_beta   90.00
_cell.angle_gamma   90.00
#
_symmetry.space_group_name_H-M   'P 1'
#
loop_
_entity.id
_entity.type
_entity.pdbx_description
1 polymer ?
#
loop_
_entity_poly.entity_id
_entity_poly.type
_entity_poly.pdbx_seq_one_letter_code
_entity_poly.pdbx_strand_id
1 'polypeptide(L)'
;MLPQASLGAYEQMRHVNIQAQIGIAFPTFPQHLGSYEVFQAGTGFSVPIFDLTLWRRWQASKASVTATGAEEQTVREQIAALVVSQYLGGLRAAADVKAAQSRVDLAQALFDQATDLKKTGVGTGIDALRANVELQNETQRLINAQTQLEDHVVRPRAPAEFQA
;
A
#
# COMPACT_ATOMS: atom_id res chain seq x y z
N MET A 1 35.28 -3.22 -7.33
CA MET A 1 35.75 -4.41 -8.06
C MET A 1 36.70 -5.14 -7.12
N LEU A 2 36.28 -6.26 -6.53
CA LEU A 2 37.14 -7.05 -5.66
C LEU A 2 37.49 -8.35 -6.39
N PRO A 3 38.79 -8.68 -6.54
CA PRO A 3 39.20 -9.98 -7.03
C PRO A 3 38.72 -11.04 -6.03
N GLN A 4 37.96 -12.01 -6.53
CA GLN A 4 37.65 -13.19 -5.75
C GLN A 4 38.74 -14.23 -6.03
N ALA A 5 39.36 -14.71 -4.96
CA ALA A 5 40.35 -15.78 -4.99
C ALA A 5 39.74 -16.92 -4.18
N SER A 6 39.24 -17.95 -4.86
CA SER A 6 38.73 -19.16 -4.22
C SER A 6 39.76 -20.28 -4.32
N LEU A 7 40.15 -20.84 -3.17
CA LEU A 7 40.87 -22.12 -3.09
C LEU A 7 39.84 -23.22 -2.82
N GLY A 8 39.65 -24.12 -3.77
CA GLY A 8 38.81 -25.31 -3.60
C GLY A 8 39.58 -26.55 -4.02
N ALA A 9 39.53 -27.60 -3.21
CA ALA A 9 40.02 -28.93 -3.56
C ALA A 9 38.81 -29.79 -3.93
N TYR A 10 38.71 -30.16 -5.20
CA TYR A 10 37.65 -31.03 -5.72
C TYR A 10 38.31 -32.26 -6.33
N GLU A 11 37.97 -33.45 -5.83
CA GLU A 11 38.34 -34.71 -6.45
C GLU A 11 37.16 -35.16 -7.33
N GLN A 12 37.33 -35.07 -8.65
CA GLN A 12 36.29 -35.43 -9.61
C GLN A 12 36.82 -36.47 -10.59
N MET A 13 36.37 -37.72 -10.44
CA MET A 13 36.66 -38.81 -11.37
C MET A 13 35.89 -38.56 -12.67
N ARG A 14 36.54 -37.94 -13.66
CA ARG A 14 35.91 -37.58 -14.95
C ARG A 14 36.42 -38.49 -16.06
N HIS A 15 35.55 -39.38 -16.53
CA HIS A 15 35.80 -40.15 -17.74
C HIS A 15 35.76 -39.21 -18.95
N VAL A 16 36.91 -38.97 -19.57
CA VAL A 16 36.98 -38.20 -20.83
C VAL A 16 36.94 -39.19 -21.98
N ASN A 17 35.80 -39.20 -22.68
CA ASN A 17 35.67 -39.92 -23.94
C ASN A 17 36.19 -39.04 -25.08
N ILE A 18 37.38 -39.35 -25.58
CA ILE A 18 38.10 -38.56 -26.59
C ILE A 18 37.35 -38.55 -27.93
N GLN A 19 36.41 -39.48 -28.15
CA GLN A 19 35.55 -39.51 -29.32
C GLN A 19 34.43 -38.45 -29.28
N ALA A 20 33.98 -38.04 -28.09
CA ALA A 20 32.87 -37.10 -27.92
C ALA A 20 33.29 -35.62 -28.00
N GLN A 21 34.59 -35.30 -27.93
CA GLN A 21 35.07 -33.90 -28.00
C GLN A 21 35.54 -33.46 -29.39
N ILE A 22 35.98 -34.38 -30.26
CA ILE A 22 36.63 -33.99 -31.53
C ILE A 22 36.04 -34.71 -32.75
N GLY A 23 35.20 -35.75 -32.58
CA GLY A 23 34.42 -36.34 -33.68
C GLY A 23 35.21 -37.05 -34.79
N ILE A 24 36.53 -37.27 -34.63
CA ILE A 24 37.38 -37.97 -35.60
C ILE A 24 38.07 -39.15 -34.89
N ALA A 25 37.90 -40.36 -35.42
CA ALA A 25 38.54 -41.58 -34.89
C ALA A 25 39.86 -41.85 -35.62
N PHE A 26 40.97 -41.94 -34.90
CA PHE A 26 42.26 -42.37 -35.45
C PHE A 26 42.46 -43.87 -35.16
N PRO A 27 42.63 -44.74 -36.18
CA PRO A 27 42.58 -46.20 -36.02
C PRO A 27 43.85 -46.84 -35.43
N THR A 28 44.92 -46.09 -35.17
CA THR A 28 46.25 -46.64 -34.84
C THR A 28 46.71 -46.47 -33.39
N PHE A 29 45.86 -46.01 -32.47
CA PHE A 29 46.21 -45.92 -31.05
C PHE A 29 45.21 -46.69 -30.15
N PRO A 30 45.68 -47.54 -29.22
CA PRO A 30 44.81 -48.30 -28.32
C PRO A 30 44.00 -47.38 -27.39
N GLN A 31 42.68 -47.59 -27.36
CA GLN A 31 41.69 -46.67 -26.76
C GLN A 31 41.48 -46.84 -25.23
N HIS A 32 42.47 -47.39 -24.52
CA HIS A 32 42.37 -47.67 -23.09
C HIS A 32 43.77 -47.68 -22.49
N LEU A 33 44.10 -46.57 -21.83
CA LEU A 33 45.27 -46.44 -20.95
C LEU A 33 44.77 -46.51 -19.51
N GLY A 34 45.41 -47.34 -18.70
CA GLY A 34 45.06 -47.60 -17.30
C GLY A 34 45.03 -46.34 -16.44
N SER A 35 44.39 -46.46 -15.27
CA SER A 35 44.18 -45.40 -14.29
C SER A 35 45.47 -44.65 -13.95
N TYR A 36 45.52 -43.37 -14.30
CA TYR A 36 46.53 -42.43 -13.83
C TYR A 36 45.84 -41.37 -12.96
N GLU A 37 46.36 -41.17 -11.76
CA GLU A 37 45.92 -40.14 -10.82
C GLU A 37 46.62 -38.83 -11.21
N VAL A 38 45.87 -37.88 -11.78
CA VAL A 38 46.43 -36.58 -12.19
C VAL A 38 46.17 -35.56 -11.08
N PHE A 39 47.21 -35.23 -10.31
CA PHE A 39 47.15 -34.12 -9.36
C PHE A 39 47.46 -32.81 -10.10
N GLN A 40 46.42 -32.05 -10.48
CA GLN A 40 46.59 -30.70 -11.05
C GLN A 40 46.39 -29.66 -9.95
N ALA A 41 47.49 -29.04 -9.51
CA ALA A 41 47.49 -27.81 -8.73
C ALA A 41 47.83 -26.64 -9.67
N GLY A 42 46.87 -25.76 -9.94
CA GLY A 42 47.06 -24.56 -10.76
C GLY A 42 46.44 -23.34 -10.09
N THR A 43 47.06 -22.18 -10.26
CA THR A 43 46.50 -20.89 -9.84
C THR A 43 45.66 -20.31 -10.98
N GLY A 44 44.34 -20.28 -10.82
CA GLY A 44 43.44 -19.65 -11.78
C GLY A 44 43.35 -18.14 -11.57
N PHE A 45 43.64 -17.34 -12.60
CA PHE A 45 43.41 -15.89 -12.59
C PHE A 45 42.26 -15.57 -13.56
N SER A 46 41.09 -15.24 -13.03
CA SER A 46 39.90 -14.91 -13.82
C SER A 46 39.62 -13.42 -13.74
N VAL A 47 39.87 -12.69 -14.83
CA VAL A 47 39.52 -11.28 -14.98
C VAL A 47 38.36 -11.19 -15.97
N PRO A 48 37.13 -10.88 -15.52
CA PRO A 48 36.02 -10.69 -16.44
C PRO A 48 36.30 -9.44 -17.29
N ILE A 49 36.65 -9.63 -18.56
CA ILE A 49 36.91 -8.54 -19.51
C ILE A 49 35.60 -7.81 -19.88
N PHE A 50 34.47 -8.51 -19.83
CA PHE A 50 33.12 -7.96 -20.03
C PHE A 50 32.09 -8.77 -19.22
N ASP A 51 31.44 -8.12 -18.24
CA ASP A 51 30.45 -8.77 -17.37
C ASP A 51 29.05 -8.21 -17.62
N LEU A 52 28.23 -8.98 -18.36
CA LEU A 52 26.82 -8.69 -18.61
C LEU A 52 25.99 -8.54 -17.33
N THR A 53 26.46 -9.07 -16.20
CA THR A 53 25.76 -8.92 -14.91
C THR A 53 25.98 -7.51 -14.34
N LEU A 54 27.15 -6.90 -14.50
CA LEU A 54 27.42 -5.51 -14.09
C LEU A 54 26.57 -4.53 -14.90
N TRP A 55 26.45 -4.74 -16.21
CA TRP A 55 25.59 -3.94 -17.07
C TRP A 55 24.10 -4.06 -16.68
N ARG A 56 23.62 -5.28 -16.44
CA ARG A 56 22.25 -5.53 -15.96
C ARG A 56 22.01 -4.90 -14.59
N ARG A 57 22.97 -4.96 -13.67
CA ARG A 57 22.91 -4.29 -12.36
C ARG A 57 22.82 -2.78 -12.50
N TRP A 58 23.60 -2.17 -13.39
CA TRP A 58 23.51 -0.72 -13.65
C TRP A 58 22.15 -0.31 -14.24
N GLN A 59 21.65 -1.06 -15.22
CA GLN A 59 20.30 -0.84 -15.77
C GLN A 59 19.22 -0.98 -14.69
N ALA A 60 19.33 -2.01 -13.84
CA ALA A 60 18.43 -2.21 -12.71
C ALA A 60 18.50 -1.06 -11.72
N SER A 61 19.70 -0.62 -11.31
CA SER A 61 19.86 0.53 -10.41
C SER A 61 19.27 1.82 -11.00
N LYS A 62 19.43 2.06 -12.31
CA LYS A 62 18.83 3.22 -12.99
C LYS A 62 17.30 3.14 -13.01
N ALA A 63 16.75 1.95 -13.26
CA ALA A 63 15.31 1.70 -13.18
C ALA A 63 14.79 1.89 -11.74
N SER A 64 15.51 1.41 -10.74
CA SER A 64 15.18 1.60 -9.32
C SER A 64 15.13 3.08 -8.93
N VAL A 65 16.11 3.90 -9.33
CA VAL A 65 16.08 5.35 -9.06
C VAL A 65 14.86 6.02 -9.71
N THR A 66 14.51 5.63 -10.93
CA THR A 66 13.32 6.15 -11.63
C THR A 66 12.04 5.72 -10.91
N ALA A 67 11.97 4.46 -10.46
CA ALA A 67 10.85 3.93 -9.69
C ALA A 67 10.69 4.66 -8.35
N THR A 68 11.78 4.93 -7.62
CA THR A 68 11.75 5.71 -6.38
C THR A 68 11.20 7.12 -6.61
N GLY A 69 11.60 7.79 -7.71
CA GLY A 69 11.04 9.09 -8.07
C GLY A 69 9.53 9.07 -8.35
N ALA A 70 9.06 8.02 -9.04
CA ALA A 70 7.63 7.82 -9.29
C ALA A 70 6.85 7.48 -8.00
N GLU A 71 7.46 6.72 -7.09
CA GLU A 71 6.89 6.39 -5.78
C GLU A 71 6.76 7.63 -4.90
N GLU A 72 7.77 8.51 -4.87
CA GLU A 72 7.69 9.80 -4.20
C GLU A 72 6.53 10.67 -4.71
N GLN A 73 6.34 10.74 -6.03
CA GLN A 73 5.22 11.48 -6.62
C GLN A 73 3.87 10.86 -6.21
N THR A 74 3.77 9.53 -6.26
CA THR A 74 2.56 8.80 -5.87
C THR A 74 2.21 9.03 -4.39
N VAL A 75 3.21 9.02 -3.50
CA VAL A 75 3.00 9.32 -2.07
C VAL A 75 2.54 10.77 -1.88
N ARG A 76 3.12 11.74 -2.60
CA ARG A 76 2.68 13.15 -2.55
C ARG A 76 1.24 13.32 -2.99
N GLU A 77 0.84 12.67 -4.09
CA GLU A 77 -0.52 12.71 -4.60
C GLU A 77 -1.53 12.09 -3.61
N GLN A 78 -1.17 10.97 -2.99
CA GLN A 78 -1.98 10.33 -1.94
C GLN A 78 -2.15 11.23 -0.71
N ILE A 79 -1.08 11.86 -0.24
CA ILE A 79 -1.15 12.80 0.90
C ILE A 79 -2.03 14.00 0.54
N ALA A 80 -1.87 14.56 -0.66
CA ALA A 80 -2.69 15.68 -1.12
C ALA A 80 -4.18 15.30 -1.16
N ALA A 81 -4.51 14.13 -1.73
CA ALA A 81 -5.89 13.62 -1.77
C ALA A 81 -6.46 13.39 -0.36
N LEU A 82 -5.65 12.83 0.56
CA LEU A 82 -6.06 12.61 1.94
C LEU A 82 -6.37 13.93 2.65
N VAL A 83 -5.48 14.94 2.52
CA VAL A 83 -5.69 16.26 3.15
C VAL A 83 -6.92 16.96 2.57
N VAL A 84 -7.10 16.94 1.26
CA VAL A 84 -8.29 17.53 0.60
C VAL A 84 -9.57 16.83 1.07
N SER A 85 -9.58 15.49 1.12
CA SER A 85 -10.75 14.74 1.57
C SER A 85 -11.10 15.03 3.04
N GLN A 86 -10.10 15.13 3.92
CA GLN A 86 -10.31 15.48 5.32
C GLN A 86 -10.85 16.91 5.47
N TYR A 87 -10.31 17.87 4.71
CA TYR A 87 -10.77 19.25 4.73
C TYR A 87 -12.23 19.39 4.27
N LEU A 88 -12.58 18.77 3.13
CA LEU A 88 -13.95 18.76 2.63
C LEU A 88 -14.89 18.00 3.57
N GLY A 89 -14.41 16.93 4.21
CA GLY A 89 -15.15 16.20 5.25
C GLY A 89 -15.52 17.08 6.44
N GLY A 90 -14.56 17.84 6.97
CA GLY A 90 -14.81 18.79 8.07
C GLY A 90 -15.80 19.91 7.69
N LEU A 91 -15.65 20.50 6.50
CA LEU A 91 -16.60 21.50 6.00
C LEU A 91 -18.02 20.95 5.89
N ARG A 92 -18.16 19.72 5.39
CA ARG A 92 -19.45 19.04 5.27
C ARG A 92 -20.06 18.78 6.66
N ALA A 93 -19.29 18.23 7.59
CA ALA A 93 -19.77 17.98 8.95
C ALA A 93 -20.23 19.27 9.65
N ALA A 94 -19.53 20.39 9.44
CA ALA A 94 -19.93 21.69 9.97
C ALA A 94 -21.25 22.18 9.36
N ALA A 95 -21.44 21.99 8.05
CA ALA A 95 -22.70 22.31 7.37
C ALA A 95 -23.85 21.40 7.86
N ASP A 96 -23.57 20.13 8.13
CA ASP A 96 -24.55 19.17 8.64
C ASP A 96 -25.00 19.53 10.06
N VAL A 97 -24.11 19.98 10.95
CA VAL A 97 -24.47 20.54 12.27
C VAL A 97 -25.39 21.74 12.13
N LYS A 98 -25.06 22.68 11.23
CA LYS A 98 -25.88 23.87 11.01
C LYS A 98 -27.28 23.50 10.48
N ALA A 99 -27.37 22.54 9.56
CA ALA A 99 -28.64 22.05 9.04
C ALA A 99 -29.46 21.35 10.12
N ALA A 100 -28.83 20.52 10.96
CA ALA A 100 -29.51 19.85 12.07
C ALA A 100 -30.04 20.86 13.10
N GLN A 101 -29.29 21.93 13.40
CA GLN A 101 -29.77 22.99 14.27
C GLN A 101 -31.04 23.65 13.71
N SER A 102 -31.05 23.99 12.41
CA SER A 102 -32.25 24.57 11.79
C SER A 102 -33.45 23.63 11.81
N ARG A 103 -33.24 22.30 11.78
CA ARG A 103 -34.33 21.33 11.93
C ARG A 103 -34.88 21.29 13.35
N VAL A 104 -34.01 21.38 14.36
CA VAL A 104 -34.43 21.51 15.77
C VAL A 104 -35.26 22.78 15.96
N ASP A 105 -34.78 23.92 15.44
CA ASP A 105 -35.49 25.20 15.54
C ASP A 105 -36.88 25.13 14.88
N LEU A 106 -36.97 24.50 13.71
CA LEU A 106 -38.24 24.26 13.03
C LEU A 106 -39.16 23.33 13.83
N ALA A 107 -38.64 22.21 14.32
CA ALA A 107 -39.41 21.25 15.11
C ALA A 107 -39.93 21.87 16.41
N GLN A 108 -39.15 22.75 17.03
CA GLN A 108 -39.56 23.52 18.20
C GLN A 108 -40.74 24.44 17.86
N ALA A 109 -40.63 25.22 16.78
CA ALA A 109 -41.71 26.10 16.34
C ALA A 109 -43.01 25.33 16.03
N LEU A 110 -42.90 24.14 15.41
CA LEU A 110 -44.04 23.27 15.14
C LEU A 110 -44.65 22.68 16.43
N PHE A 111 -43.81 22.32 17.40
CA PHE A 111 -44.27 21.86 18.71
C PHE A 111 -45.00 22.95 19.49
N ASP A 112 -44.48 24.17 19.48
CA ASP A 112 -45.12 25.33 20.11
C ASP A 112 -46.47 25.63 19.46
N GLN A 113 -46.53 25.63 18.11
CA GLN A 113 -47.76 25.80 17.36
C GLN A 113 -48.80 24.71 17.70
N ALA A 114 -48.41 23.44 17.68
CA ALA A 114 -49.31 22.33 17.98
C ALA A 114 -49.82 22.40 19.44
N THR A 115 -48.97 22.82 20.36
CA THR A 115 -49.31 23.02 21.76
C THR A 115 -50.31 24.16 21.94
N ASP A 116 -50.16 25.26 21.22
CA ASP A 116 -51.09 26.40 21.29
C ASP A 116 -52.44 26.09 20.64
N LEU A 117 -52.45 25.35 19.52
CA LEU A 117 -53.68 24.84 18.92
C LEU A 117 -54.43 23.89 19.87
N LYS A 118 -53.70 23.03 20.59
CA LYS A 118 -54.28 22.18 21.63
C LYS A 118 -54.89 23.00 22.77
N LYS A 119 -54.18 24.02 23.28
CA LYS A 119 -54.69 24.90 24.36
C LYS A 119 -55.94 25.67 23.96
N THR A 120 -56.04 26.07 22.70
CA THR A 120 -57.20 26.79 22.15
C THR A 120 -58.36 25.86 21.76
N GLY A 121 -58.19 24.54 21.88
CA GLY A 121 -59.22 23.54 21.59
C GLY A 121 -59.42 23.24 20.10
N VAL A 122 -58.60 23.82 19.22
CA VAL A 122 -58.65 23.61 17.76
C VAL A 122 -57.78 22.43 17.32
N GLY A 123 -56.73 22.11 18.08
CA GLY A 123 -55.82 20.98 17.84
C GLY A 123 -56.01 19.82 18.80
N THR A 124 -55.36 18.68 18.52
CA THR A 124 -55.44 17.48 19.36
C THR A 124 -54.21 17.29 20.25
N GLY A 125 -54.37 16.54 21.34
CA GLY A 125 -53.24 16.12 22.18
C GLY A 125 -52.22 15.22 21.46
N ILE A 126 -52.68 14.47 20.45
CA ILE A 126 -51.84 13.57 19.65
C ILE A 126 -50.92 14.38 18.73
N ASP A 127 -51.41 15.47 18.13
CA ASP A 127 -50.58 16.32 17.25
C ASP A 127 -49.46 17.00 18.02
N ALA A 128 -49.74 17.51 19.22
CA ALA A 128 -48.73 18.07 20.12
C ALA A 128 -47.71 17.00 20.56
N LEU A 129 -48.16 15.78 20.87
CA LEU A 129 -47.26 14.67 21.22
C LEU A 129 -46.36 14.29 20.03
N ARG A 130 -46.91 14.20 18.82
CA ARG A 130 -46.15 13.89 17.61
C ARG A 130 -45.08 14.95 17.34
N ALA A 131 -45.45 16.23 17.45
CA ALA A 131 -44.50 17.32 17.29
C ALA A 131 -43.39 17.31 18.35
N ASN A 132 -43.72 16.95 19.60
CA ASN A 132 -42.72 16.78 20.66
C ASN A 132 -41.74 15.63 20.38
N VAL A 133 -42.24 14.48 19.89
CA VAL A 133 -41.39 13.36 19.49
C VAL A 133 -40.46 13.77 18.35
N GLU A 134 -40.96 14.54 17.38
CA GLU A 134 -40.13 15.04 16.29
C GLU A 134 -39.04 16.01 16.77
N LEU A 135 -39.38 16.94 17.67
CA LEU A 135 -38.40 17.82 18.32
C LEU A 135 -37.29 17.02 19.02
N GLN A 136 -37.65 15.97 19.76
CA GLN A 136 -36.68 15.11 20.45
C GLN A 136 -35.80 14.35 19.44
N ASN A 137 -36.40 13.83 18.37
CA ASN A 137 -35.67 13.14 17.31
C ASN A 137 -34.66 14.08 16.62
N GLU A 138 -35.06 15.29 16.24
CA GLU A 138 -34.16 16.26 15.62
C GLU A 138 -33.07 16.73 16.60
N THR A 139 -33.40 16.88 17.88
CA THR A 139 -32.39 17.18 18.93
C THR A 139 -31.34 16.08 19.02
N GLN A 140 -31.76 14.81 18.99
CA GLN A 140 -30.83 13.68 18.97
C GLN A 140 -29.98 13.65 17.69
N ARG A 141 -30.56 13.99 16.53
CA ARG A 141 -29.80 14.10 15.27
C ARG A 141 -28.77 15.22 15.32
N LEU A 142 -29.08 16.35 15.94
CA LEU A 142 -28.13 17.44 16.18
C LEU A 142 -26.95 16.99 17.04
N ILE A 143 -27.21 16.28 18.14
CA ILE A 143 -26.14 15.72 18.99
C ILE A 143 -25.22 14.81 18.17
N ASN A 144 -25.80 13.90 17.38
CA ASN A 144 -25.03 13.00 16.53
C ASN A 144 -24.19 13.75 15.49
N ALA A 145 -24.74 14.81 14.89
CA ALA A 145 -24.02 15.65 13.93
C ALA A 145 -22.85 16.40 14.60
N GLN A 146 -23.04 16.89 15.82
CA GLN A 146 -21.99 17.54 16.61
C GLN A 146 -20.86 16.56 16.95
N THR A 147 -21.20 15.34 17.37
CA THR A 147 -20.20 14.28 17.60
C THR A 147 -19.42 13.94 16.34
N GLN A 148 -20.08 13.85 15.18
CA GLN A 148 -19.40 13.60 13.90
C GLN A 148 -18.43 14.73 13.54
N LEU A 149 -18.82 15.99 13.72
CA LEU A 149 -17.93 17.13 13.49
C LEU A 149 -16.72 17.09 14.43
N GLU A 150 -16.93 16.78 15.71
CA GLU A 150 -15.85 16.62 16.69
C GLU A 150 -14.87 15.52 16.27
N ASP A 151 -15.36 14.37 15.79
CA ASP A 151 -14.52 13.30 15.26
C ASP A 151 -13.65 13.76 14.08
N HIS A 152 -14.17 14.61 13.20
CA HIS A 152 -13.41 15.19 12.08
C HIS A 152 -12.35 16.21 12.50
N VAL A 153 -12.49 16.82 13.68
CA VAL A 153 -11.56 17.82 14.24
C VAL A 153 -10.52 17.20 15.17
N VAL A 154 -10.91 16.22 15.99
CA VAL A 154 -10.12 15.73 17.14
C VAL A 154 -9.36 14.43 16.83
N ARG A 155 -9.82 13.61 15.88
CA ARG A 155 -9.14 12.36 15.54
C ARG A 155 -8.51 12.42 14.15
N PRO A 156 -7.18 12.67 14.04
CA PRO A 156 -6.48 12.36 12.80
C PRO A 156 -6.72 10.88 12.52
N ARG A 157 -7.39 10.58 11.40
CA ARG A 157 -7.61 9.21 10.95
C ARG A 157 -6.23 8.57 10.83
N ALA A 158 -5.95 7.57 11.68
CA ALA A 158 -4.71 6.83 11.62
C ALA A 158 -4.50 6.39 10.16
N PRO A 159 -3.30 6.61 9.57
CA PRO A 159 -3.05 6.19 8.21
C PRO A 159 -3.37 4.69 8.13
N ALA A 160 -4.26 4.35 7.19
CA ALA A 160 -4.56 2.96 6.87
C ALA A 160 -3.24 2.23 6.68
N GLU A 161 -3.10 1.11 7.38
CA GLU A 161 -1.90 0.30 7.45
C GLU A 161 -1.29 0.14 6.06
N PHE A 162 -0.12 0.77 5.88
CA PHE A 162 0.72 0.54 4.71
C PHE A 162 1.18 -0.92 4.80
N GLN A 163 0.51 -1.81 4.08
CA GLN A 163 1.00 -3.16 3.86
C GLN A 163 2.24 -3.05 2.98
N ALA A 164 3.40 -3.23 3.61
CA ALA A 164 4.69 -3.41 2.97
C ALA A 164 4.90 -4.87 2.57
#